data_AF-A0A2M8BTK0-F1
#
_entry.id   AF-A0A2M8BTK0-F1
#
_cell.length_a   1.000
_cell.length_b   1.000
_cell.length_c   1.000
_cell.angle_alpha   90.00
_cell.angle_beta   90.00
_cell.angle_gamma   90.00
#
_symmetry.space_group_name_H-M   'P 1'
#
loop_
_entity.id
_entity.type
_entity.pdbx_description
1 polymer ?
#
loop_
_entity_poly.entity_id
_entity_poly.type
_entity_poly.pdbx_seq_one_letter_code
_entity_poly.pdbx_strand_id
1 'polypeptide(L)'
;MRTRTWATSPRGPSRCAPKAPLAPTPFAPARSPQTAVSCGCRQHRRRPMSFDAMRAAQKRPLPPLTLLGRPVTGVVSWNMNDTCNYRCTYCTQRFMPERTYRLKEFQAYLDAFAKLPGTWEIKLSGGEPFLQPGLDELVEGLVARGHLVSIQTNFSASPERLLSFLEAARGALHVFAASLHLEYDAPESFVEKAAVVREFLTEGGSFCVTSVATPARLQHLHDEVAPFFAQHGITFKVQPEKVHGVLRDYSDEQLGMLRALGGHNQTGQVAPNFRGRLCYAGANYFIIKSSGEAYRCYPASRGTGPHNRLGSFLDGIALLQEPRVCPFDHCGCTVPIQRGMIQGVSPSAESKMWGE
;
A
#
# COMPACT_ATOMS: atom_id res chain seq x y z
N MET A 1 12.13 -8.58 62.28
CA MET A 1 12.14 -7.30 63.05
C MET A 1 12.56 -6.17 62.12
N ARG A 2 11.82 -5.06 62.17
CA ARG A 2 12.07 -3.74 61.57
C ARG A 2 11.79 -3.57 60.06
N THR A 3 10.52 -3.28 59.85
CA THR A 3 9.90 -2.44 58.82
C THR A 3 10.67 -1.14 58.52
N ARG A 4 10.69 -0.73 57.24
CA ARG A 4 10.66 0.69 56.86
C ARG A 4 9.76 0.90 55.64
N THR A 5 8.84 1.82 55.87
CA THR A 5 7.72 2.27 55.06
C THR A 5 8.15 3.30 54.02
N TRP A 6 7.46 3.28 52.89
CA TRP A 6 7.54 4.26 51.82
C TRP A 6 6.73 5.50 52.22
N ALA A 7 7.35 6.68 52.18
CA ALA A 7 6.70 7.96 52.36
C ALA A 7 6.61 8.71 51.04
N THR A 8 5.39 9.09 50.72
CA THR A 8 4.86 9.84 49.59
C THR A 8 5.36 11.29 49.55
N SER A 9 5.67 11.80 48.35
CA SER A 9 5.83 13.25 48.09
C SER A 9 4.57 13.81 47.41
N PRO A 10 3.98 14.92 47.90
CA PRO A 10 2.69 15.41 47.43
C PRO A 10 2.80 16.44 46.29
N ARG A 11 1.84 16.33 45.36
CA ARG A 11 1.50 17.32 44.34
C ARG A 11 0.91 18.57 45.01
N GLY A 12 1.42 19.75 44.67
CA GLY A 12 0.78 21.02 45.02
C GLY A 12 -0.21 21.47 43.95
N PRO A 13 -1.42 21.94 44.32
CA PRO A 13 -2.23 22.80 43.46
C PRO A 13 -2.35 24.21 44.07
N SER A 14 -1.97 25.23 43.31
CA SER A 14 -2.16 26.64 43.66
C SER A 14 -3.43 27.21 43.00
N ARG A 15 -4.43 27.46 43.86
CA ARG A 15 -5.40 28.58 43.90
C ARG A 15 -6.16 29.00 42.62
N CYS A 16 -7.48 28.82 42.72
CA CYS A 16 -8.52 29.48 41.93
C CYS A 16 -8.68 30.98 42.25
N ALA A 17 -8.97 31.79 41.23
CA ALA A 17 -9.86 32.97 41.32
C ALA A 17 -10.55 33.19 39.94
N PRO A 18 -11.84 33.56 39.90
CA PRO A 18 -12.67 33.47 38.70
C PRO A 18 -12.61 34.73 37.81
N LYS A 19 -12.68 34.57 36.49
CA LYS A 19 -12.97 35.66 35.53
C LYS A 19 -14.36 35.50 34.95
N ALA A 20 -15.13 36.59 35.02
CA ALA A 20 -16.51 36.75 34.61
C ALA A 20 -16.70 36.68 33.07
N PRO A 21 -17.93 36.36 32.59
CA PRO A 21 -18.22 36.20 31.17
C PRO A 21 -18.48 37.55 30.47
N LEU A 22 -17.87 37.74 29.31
CA LEU A 22 -18.16 38.86 28.41
C LEU A 22 -19.31 38.48 27.46
N ALA A 23 -20.34 39.33 27.46
CA ALA A 23 -21.56 39.22 26.66
C ALA A 23 -21.30 39.52 25.16
N PRO A 24 -22.12 38.98 24.24
CA PRO A 24 -22.00 39.23 22.80
C PRO A 24 -22.70 40.55 22.40
N THR A 25 -22.01 41.39 21.65
CA THR A 25 -22.59 42.57 20.98
C THR A 25 -23.15 42.20 19.60
N PRO A 26 -24.29 42.79 19.18
CA PRO A 26 -24.94 42.46 17.92
C PRO A 26 -24.45 43.40 16.81
N PHE A 27 -23.90 42.85 15.73
CA PHE A 27 -23.70 43.58 14.48
C PHE A 27 -24.54 42.96 13.37
N ALA A 28 -25.64 43.65 13.03
CA ALA A 28 -26.43 43.40 11.85
C ALA A 28 -25.73 44.00 10.62
N PRO A 29 -25.72 43.32 9.46
CA PRO A 29 -25.33 43.96 8.21
C PRO A 29 -26.55 44.59 7.51
N ALA A 30 -26.37 45.85 7.13
CA ALA A 30 -27.31 46.65 6.34
C ALA A 30 -27.57 46.02 4.97
N ARG A 31 -28.84 46.00 4.56
CA ARG A 31 -29.26 45.71 3.19
C ARG A 31 -29.13 46.98 2.36
N SER A 32 -28.32 46.95 1.30
CA SER A 32 -28.42 47.88 0.17
C SER A 32 -28.82 47.11 -1.10
N PRO A 33 -29.67 47.67 -1.96
CA PRO A 33 -30.17 46.99 -3.15
C PRO A 33 -29.17 47.17 -4.30
N GLN A 34 -28.56 46.09 -4.76
CA GLN A 34 -27.82 46.09 -6.02
C GLN A 34 -28.53 45.21 -7.04
N THR A 35 -29.02 45.91 -8.05
CA THR A 35 -29.53 45.50 -9.34
C THR A 35 -28.80 44.27 -9.90
N ALA A 36 -29.57 43.20 -10.11
CA ALA A 36 -29.12 42.00 -10.81
C ALA A 36 -28.91 42.30 -12.30
N VAL A 37 -27.66 42.42 -12.73
CA VAL A 37 -27.28 42.25 -14.13
C VAL A 37 -27.06 40.76 -14.36
N SER A 38 -27.99 40.10 -15.05
CA SER A 38 -27.91 38.68 -15.38
C SER A 38 -26.84 38.43 -16.44
N CYS A 39 -25.63 38.06 -16.03
CA CYS A 39 -24.64 37.46 -16.93
C CYS A 39 -24.89 35.94 -16.99
N GLY A 40 -25.29 35.45 -18.16
CA GLY A 40 -25.64 34.06 -18.40
C GLY A 40 -24.42 33.13 -18.40
N CYS A 41 -24.05 32.61 -17.24
CA CYS A 41 -23.23 31.41 -17.13
C CYS A 41 -24.13 30.21 -16.82
N ARG A 42 -24.41 29.36 -17.83
CA ARG A 42 -25.01 28.04 -17.63
C ARG A 42 -24.06 27.20 -16.78
N GLN A 43 -24.26 27.24 -15.47
CA GLN A 43 -23.71 26.24 -14.57
C GLN A 43 -24.31 24.89 -14.99
N HIS A 44 -23.50 24.05 -15.65
CA HIS A 44 -23.81 22.64 -15.82
C HIS A 44 -23.86 21.97 -14.44
N ARG A 45 -25.01 22.09 -13.76
CA ARG A 45 -25.35 21.20 -12.64
C ARG A 45 -25.37 19.79 -13.21
N ARG A 46 -24.30 19.02 -12.98
CA ARG A 46 -24.29 17.57 -13.24
C ARG A 46 -25.49 17.00 -12.49
N ARG A 47 -26.48 16.49 -13.23
CA ARG A 47 -27.61 15.77 -12.63
C ARG A 47 -27.04 14.62 -11.78
N PRO A 48 -27.48 14.45 -10.52
CA PRO A 48 -27.13 13.25 -9.77
C PRO A 48 -27.58 12.04 -10.58
N MET A 49 -26.70 11.04 -10.72
CA MET A 49 -27.04 9.80 -11.41
C MET A 49 -28.25 9.16 -10.75
N SER A 50 -29.17 8.60 -11.54
CA SER A 50 -30.30 7.84 -10.99
C SER A 50 -29.79 6.61 -10.22
N PHE A 51 -30.56 6.14 -9.24
CA PHE A 51 -30.26 4.89 -8.54
C PHE A 51 -30.05 3.72 -9.49
N ASP A 52 -30.74 3.70 -10.64
CA ASP A 52 -30.57 2.68 -11.68
C ASP A 52 -29.26 2.82 -12.45
N ALA A 53 -28.81 4.05 -12.74
CA ALA A 53 -27.49 4.29 -13.32
C ALA A 53 -26.36 3.93 -12.32
N MET A 54 -26.60 4.13 -11.01
CA MET A 54 -25.68 3.69 -9.96
C MET A 54 -25.60 2.16 -9.85
N ARG A 55 -26.73 1.45 -9.94
CA ARG A 55 -26.78 -0.03 -9.99
C ARG A 55 -26.18 -0.60 -11.28
N ALA A 56 -26.41 0.04 -12.42
CA ALA A 56 -25.81 -0.37 -13.69
C ALA A 56 -24.29 -0.17 -13.70
N ALA A 57 -23.79 0.90 -13.06
CA ALA A 57 -22.35 1.13 -12.88
C ALA A 57 -21.68 0.10 -11.94
N GLN A 58 -22.42 -0.49 -10.98
CA GLN A 58 -21.93 -1.51 -10.05
C GLN A 58 -21.61 -2.86 -10.72
N LYS A 59 -22.16 -3.14 -11.91
CA LYS A 59 -22.03 -4.42 -12.62
C LYS A 59 -20.93 -4.47 -13.68
N ARG A 60 -19.96 -3.57 -13.65
CA ARG A 60 -18.86 -3.67 -14.61
C ARG A 60 -18.02 -4.91 -14.23
N PRO A 61 -17.78 -5.89 -15.10
CA PRO A 61 -16.81 -6.93 -14.82
C PRO A 61 -15.42 -6.28 -14.80
N LEU A 62 -14.57 -6.69 -13.85
CA LEU A 62 -13.14 -6.37 -13.93
C LEU A 62 -12.63 -6.98 -15.25
N PRO A 63 -11.86 -6.25 -16.07
CA PRO A 63 -11.20 -6.86 -17.22
C PRO A 63 -10.42 -8.10 -16.76
N PRO A 64 -10.38 -9.19 -17.55
CA PRO A 64 -9.55 -10.34 -17.24
C PRO A 64 -8.11 -9.88 -16.97
N LEU A 65 -7.57 -10.25 -15.81
CA LEU A 65 -6.20 -9.94 -15.46
C LEU A 65 -5.33 -11.10 -15.94
N THR A 66 -4.43 -10.85 -16.88
CA THR A 66 -3.47 -11.85 -17.36
C THR A 66 -2.08 -11.45 -16.90
N LEU A 67 -1.39 -12.33 -16.17
CA LEU A 67 -0.03 -12.12 -15.67
C LEU A 67 0.83 -13.31 -16.05
N LEU A 68 2.04 -13.08 -16.56
CA LEU A 68 2.93 -14.14 -17.08
C LEU A 68 2.22 -15.07 -18.08
N GLY A 69 1.34 -14.50 -18.93
CA GLY A 69 0.53 -15.27 -19.90
C GLY A 69 -0.60 -16.11 -19.29
N ARG A 70 -0.87 -16.00 -17.99
CA ARG A 70 -1.88 -16.82 -17.28
C ARG A 70 -3.06 -15.97 -16.79
N PRO A 71 -4.30 -16.45 -16.88
CA PRO A 71 -5.45 -15.76 -16.29
C PRO A 71 -5.36 -15.78 -14.76
N VAL A 72 -5.58 -14.63 -14.14
CA VAL A 72 -5.47 -14.41 -12.69
C VAL A 72 -6.79 -13.83 -12.16
N THR A 73 -7.35 -14.48 -11.15
CA THR A 73 -8.57 -14.06 -10.44
C THR A 73 -8.37 -12.72 -9.72
N GLY A 74 -7.20 -12.55 -9.08
CA GLY A 74 -6.94 -11.38 -8.26
C GLY A 74 -5.56 -11.35 -7.63
N VAL A 75 -5.37 -10.43 -6.69
CA VAL A 75 -4.07 -10.19 -6.03
C VAL A 75 -4.23 -10.12 -4.53
N VAL A 76 -3.35 -10.80 -3.80
CA VAL A 76 -3.29 -10.76 -2.34
C VAL A 76 -2.02 -10.02 -1.92
N SER A 77 -2.11 -8.95 -1.14
CA SER A 77 -0.93 -8.37 -0.46
C SER A 77 -0.81 -8.94 0.93
N TRP A 78 0.21 -9.75 1.17
CA TRP A 78 0.38 -10.48 2.43
C TRP A 78 1.60 -9.94 3.19
N ASN A 79 1.34 -9.33 4.34
CA ASN A 79 2.36 -9.07 5.35
C ASN A 79 2.52 -10.37 6.16
N MET A 80 3.51 -11.21 5.83
CA MET A 80 3.64 -12.55 6.40
C MET A 80 4.35 -12.60 7.75
N ASN A 81 5.19 -11.61 8.03
CA ASN A 81 6.01 -11.53 9.24
C ASN A 81 6.23 -10.07 9.61
N ASP A 82 6.57 -9.79 10.86
CA ASP A 82 6.92 -8.44 11.31
C ASP A 82 8.42 -8.28 11.60
N THR A 83 9.21 -9.34 11.36
CA THR A 83 10.65 -9.35 11.67
C THR A 83 11.46 -8.76 10.52
N CYS A 84 12.27 -7.75 10.82
CA CYS A 84 13.17 -7.12 9.85
C CYS A 84 14.58 -7.03 10.43
N ASN A 85 15.62 -7.05 9.59
CA ASN A 85 17.00 -6.75 9.98
C ASN A 85 17.31 -5.24 9.92
N TYR A 86 16.45 -4.43 9.29
CA TYR A 86 16.57 -2.97 9.29
C TYR A 86 15.64 -2.30 10.33
N ARG A 87 16.00 -1.08 10.74
CA ARG A 87 15.25 -0.26 11.72
C ARG A 87 15.05 1.16 11.20
N CYS A 88 14.60 1.26 9.95
CA CYS A 88 14.50 2.53 9.23
C CYS A 88 13.68 3.57 10.01
N THR A 89 14.19 4.79 10.09
CA THR A 89 13.57 5.89 10.87
C THR A 89 12.15 6.24 10.44
N TYR A 90 11.83 6.02 9.16
CA TYR A 90 10.53 6.28 8.53
C TYR A 90 9.62 5.05 8.43
N CYS A 91 10.03 3.88 8.95
CA CYS A 91 9.26 2.64 8.84
C CYS A 91 7.84 2.82 9.40
N THR A 92 6.82 2.37 8.68
CA THR A 92 5.41 2.48 9.12
C THR A 92 5.09 1.58 10.32
N GLN A 93 5.90 0.54 10.53
CA GLN A 93 5.80 -0.37 11.65
C GLN A 93 6.67 0.06 12.84
N ARG A 94 7.31 1.25 12.80
CA ARG A 94 8.33 1.63 13.79
C ARG A 94 7.83 1.71 15.24
N PHE A 95 6.53 1.92 15.41
CA PHE A 95 5.87 2.05 16.70
C PHE A 95 5.18 0.75 17.16
N MET A 96 5.33 -0.37 16.44
CA MET A 96 4.89 -1.65 16.97
C MET A 96 5.75 -2.04 18.18
N PRO A 97 5.14 -2.46 19.30
CA PRO A 97 5.88 -2.81 20.53
C PRO A 97 6.94 -3.88 20.28
N GLU A 98 6.60 -4.90 19.51
CA GLU A 98 7.50 -6.00 19.13
C GLU A 98 7.40 -6.28 17.62
N ARG A 99 8.57 -6.45 16.97
CA ARG A 99 8.73 -6.75 15.54
C ARG A 99 9.46 -8.08 15.37
N THR A 100 8.85 -9.11 15.95
CA THR A 100 9.46 -10.44 16.16
C THR A 100 8.59 -11.58 15.62
N TYR A 101 7.35 -11.28 15.20
CA TYR A 101 6.47 -12.30 14.65
C TYR A 101 7.06 -12.86 13.35
N ARG A 102 7.01 -14.19 13.25
CA ARG A 102 7.32 -14.99 12.07
C ARG A 102 6.23 -16.05 11.94
N LEU A 103 5.86 -16.34 10.70
CA LEU A 103 4.91 -17.39 10.41
C LEU A 103 5.52 -18.75 10.81
N LYS A 104 4.81 -19.52 11.63
CA LYS A 104 5.25 -20.88 12.04
C LYS A 104 4.54 -21.97 11.25
N GLU A 105 3.25 -21.76 10.98
CA GLU A 105 2.35 -22.75 10.38
C GLU A 105 2.09 -22.43 8.90
N PHE A 106 3.15 -22.31 8.10
CA PHE A 106 2.99 -21.92 6.69
C PHE A 106 2.17 -22.93 5.87
N GLN A 107 2.14 -24.20 6.28
CA GLN A 107 1.29 -25.23 5.68
C GLN A 107 -0.21 -24.90 5.81
N ALA A 108 -0.66 -24.40 6.96
CA ALA A 108 -2.05 -24.00 7.15
C ALA A 108 -2.44 -22.83 6.22
N TYR A 109 -1.50 -21.91 5.95
CA TYR A 109 -1.71 -20.86 4.95
C TYR A 109 -1.76 -21.42 3.54
N LEU A 110 -0.89 -22.37 3.18
CA LEU A 110 -0.94 -23.03 1.88
C LEU A 110 -2.30 -23.72 1.65
N ASP A 111 -2.84 -24.37 2.66
CA ASP A 111 -4.18 -25.00 2.60
C ASP A 111 -5.30 -23.96 2.51
N ALA A 112 -5.15 -22.81 3.17
CA ALA A 112 -6.08 -21.69 3.03
C ALA A 112 -6.02 -21.07 1.62
N PHE A 113 -4.83 -20.92 1.03
CA PHE A 113 -4.66 -20.44 -0.35
C PHE A 113 -5.27 -21.40 -1.37
N ALA A 114 -5.12 -22.72 -1.16
CA ALA A 114 -5.73 -23.73 -2.03
C ALA A 114 -7.27 -23.64 -2.09
N LYS A 115 -7.91 -23.05 -1.08
CA LYS A 115 -9.37 -22.83 -1.04
C LYS A 115 -9.82 -21.60 -1.82
N LEU A 116 -8.91 -20.73 -2.25
CA LEU A 116 -9.26 -19.56 -3.07
C LEU A 116 -9.64 -20.01 -4.49
N PRO A 117 -10.69 -19.42 -5.09
CA PRO A 117 -11.10 -19.78 -6.43
C PRO A 117 -10.11 -19.24 -7.48
N GLY A 118 -9.59 -20.15 -8.31
CA GLY A 118 -8.72 -19.82 -9.44
C GLY A 118 -7.30 -19.41 -9.03
N THR A 119 -6.59 -18.77 -9.96
CA THR A 119 -5.19 -18.36 -9.76
C THR A 119 -5.12 -16.97 -9.14
N TRP A 120 -4.27 -16.78 -8.13
CA TRP A 120 -4.01 -15.48 -7.51
C TRP A 120 -2.54 -15.13 -7.59
N GLU A 121 -2.21 -13.84 -7.70
CA GLU A 121 -0.87 -13.36 -7.39
C GLU A 121 -0.76 -13.07 -5.90
N ILE A 122 0.19 -13.71 -5.23
CA ILE A 122 0.47 -13.52 -3.81
C ILE A 122 1.71 -12.62 -3.68
N LYS A 123 1.48 -11.37 -3.25
CA LYS A 123 2.53 -10.39 -2.94
C LYS A 123 3.04 -10.60 -1.53
N LEU A 124 4.17 -11.27 -1.43
CA LEU A 124 4.93 -11.57 -0.23
C LEU A 124 5.64 -10.30 0.26
N SER A 125 5.31 -9.86 1.48
CA SER A 125 5.88 -8.68 2.13
C SER A 125 5.98 -8.88 3.63
N GLY A 126 6.52 -7.89 4.34
CA GLY A 126 6.31 -7.77 5.78
C GLY A 126 7.34 -6.90 6.45
N GLY A 127 7.94 -7.38 7.53
CA GLY A 127 9.22 -6.88 8.01
C GLY A 127 10.26 -7.06 6.91
N GLU A 128 10.92 -8.21 6.89
CA GLU A 128 11.76 -8.63 5.76
C GLU A 128 11.37 -10.07 5.38
N PRO A 129 10.77 -10.31 4.20
CA PRO A 129 10.39 -11.65 3.78
C PRO A 129 11.53 -12.66 3.82
N PHE A 130 12.75 -12.27 3.44
CA PHE A 130 13.90 -13.19 3.44
C PHE A 130 14.31 -13.67 4.85
N LEU A 131 13.81 -13.07 5.92
CA LEU A 131 13.99 -13.54 7.30
C LEU A 131 12.89 -14.51 7.78
N GLN A 132 11.93 -14.85 6.91
CA GLN A 132 10.90 -15.85 7.19
C GLN A 132 11.48 -17.26 7.03
N PRO A 133 11.52 -18.07 8.10
CA PRO A 133 11.86 -19.49 7.99
C PRO A 133 10.86 -20.22 7.09
N GLY A 134 11.35 -21.12 6.24
CA GLY A 134 10.50 -21.88 5.33
C GLY A 134 9.95 -21.07 4.15
N LEU A 135 10.55 -19.92 3.80
CA LEU A 135 10.07 -19.07 2.71
C LEU A 135 10.10 -19.81 1.36
N ASP A 136 11.11 -20.63 1.09
CA ASP A 136 11.24 -21.32 -0.19
C ASP A 136 10.15 -22.38 -0.33
N GLU A 137 9.94 -23.17 0.73
CA GLU A 137 8.88 -24.18 0.82
C GLU A 137 7.48 -23.55 0.74
N LEU A 138 7.30 -22.36 1.32
CA LEU A 138 6.07 -21.59 1.16
C LEU A 138 5.87 -21.16 -0.29
N VAL A 139 6.90 -20.64 -0.95
CA VAL A 139 6.83 -20.20 -2.36
C VAL A 139 6.56 -21.38 -3.28
N GLU A 140 7.32 -22.46 -3.17
CA GLU A 140 7.10 -23.70 -3.92
C GLU A 140 5.68 -24.22 -3.72
N GLY A 141 5.19 -24.21 -2.48
CA GLY A 141 3.84 -24.63 -2.14
C GLY A 141 2.74 -23.76 -2.78
N LEU A 142 2.97 -22.46 -2.91
CA LEU A 142 2.06 -21.53 -3.61
C LEU A 142 2.09 -21.78 -5.13
N VAL A 143 3.29 -21.92 -5.70
CA VAL A 143 3.48 -22.18 -7.14
C VAL A 143 2.87 -23.52 -7.55
N ALA A 144 3.08 -24.58 -6.76
CA ALA A 144 2.50 -25.91 -6.98
C ALA A 144 0.97 -25.91 -6.94
N ARG A 145 0.35 -24.98 -6.19
CA ARG A 145 -1.11 -24.76 -6.15
C ARG A 145 -1.61 -23.89 -7.31
N GLY A 146 -0.72 -23.55 -8.25
CA GLY A 146 -1.04 -22.77 -9.43
C GLY A 146 -1.08 -21.26 -9.17
N HIS A 147 -0.64 -20.76 -8.01
CA HIS A 147 -0.56 -19.32 -7.79
C HIS A 147 0.69 -18.71 -8.41
N LEU A 148 0.66 -17.39 -8.58
CA LEU A 148 1.83 -16.58 -8.92
C LEU A 148 2.35 -15.90 -7.67
N VAL A 149 3.63 -15.56 -7.67
CA VAL A 149 4.26 -14.88 -6.53
C VAL A 149 4.88 -13.57 -6.97
N SER A 150 4.90 -12.64 -6.03
CA SER A 150 5.62 -11.38 -6.12
C SER A 150 6.20 -11.11 -4.75
N ILE A 151 7.29 -10.36 -4.67
CA ILE A 151 7.97 -10.09 -3.41
C ILE A 151 8.28 -8.61 -3.26
N GLN A 152 8.17 -8.12 -2.02
CA GLN A 152 8.69 -6.83 -1.59
C GLN A 152 9.69 -7.03 -0.46
N THR A 153 10.96 -6.73 -0.73
CA THR A 153 12.09 -6.98 0.17
C THR A 153 12.94 -5.71 0.32
N ASN A 154 13.69 -5.56 1.41
CA ASN A 154 14.78 -4.59 1.54
C ASN A 154 16.03 -4.97 0.74
N PHE A 155 16.03 -6.15 0.12
CA PHE A 155 17.05 -6.67 -0.78
C PHE A 155 18.43 -6.92 -0.13
N SER A 156 18.47 -7.13 1.18
CA SER A 156 19.69 -7.39 1.95
C SER A 156 20.07 -8.89 2.08
N ALA A 157 19.30 -9.78 1.46
CA ALA A 157 19.58 -11.21 1.47
C ALA A 157 20.95 -11.52 0.85
N SER A 158 21.63 -12.55 1.36
CA SER A 158 22.88 -13.03 0.74
C SER A 158 22.62 -13.55 -0.68
N PRO A 159 23.63 -13.59 -1.56
CA PRO A 159 23.48 -14.13 -2.91
C PRO A 159 22.88 -15.54 -2.93
N GLU A 160 23.31 -16.43 -2.03
CA GLU A 160 22.82 -17.82 -1.94
C GLU A 160 21.35 -17.86 -1.55
N ARG A 161 20.96 -17.02 -0.57
CA ARG A 161 19.56 -16.93 -0.14
C ARG A 161 18.67 -16.35 -1.24
N LEU A 162 19.16 -15.34 -1.95
CA LEU A 162 18.46 -14.75 -3.09
C LEU A 162 18.24 -15.79 -4.19
N LEU A 163 19.30 -16.50 -4.59
CA LEU A 163 19.22 -17.56 -5.61
C LEU A 163 18.24 -18.67 -5.22
N SER A 164 18.27 -19.13 -3.97
CA SER A 164 17.34 -20.16 -3.47
C SER A 164 15.87 -19.75 -3.64
N PHE A 165 15.53 -18.50 -3.29
CA PHE A 165 14.19 -17.97 -3.51
C PHE A 165 13.83 -17.86 -5.00
N LEU A 166 14.76 -17.40 -5.83
CA LEU A 166 14.53 -17.23 -7.27
C LEU A 166 14.28 -18.59 -7.95
N GLU A 167 14.96 -19.65 -7.54
CA GLU A 167 14.70 -21.02 -7.99
C GLU A 167 13.30 -21.50 -7.55
N ALA A 168 12.96 -21.31 -6.27
CA ALA A 168 11.64 -21.67 -5.74
C ALA A 168 10.49 -20.96 -6.47
N ALA A 169 10.71 -19.72 -6.92
CA ALA A 169 9.73 -18.89 -7.62
C ALA A 169 9.78 -19.02 -9.16
N ARG A 170 10.67 -19.86 -9.71
CA ARG A 170 10.95 -19.92 -11.15
C ARG A 170 9.68 -20.18 -11.96
N GLY A 171 9.46 -19.37 -12.99
CA GLY A 171 8.27 -19.47 -13.85
C GLY A 171 6.99 -18.87 -13.27
N ALA A 172 6.98 -18.46 -12.00
CA ALA A 172 5.82 -17.89 -11.32
C ALA A 172 6.08 -16.52 -10.67
N LEU A 173 7.33 -16.04 -10.69
CA LEU A 173 7.72 -14.73 -10.19
C LEU A 173 7.26 -13.61 -11.13
N HIS A 174 6.25 -12.85 -10.70
CA HIS A 174 5.71 -11.74 -11.47
C HIS A 174 6.40 -10.40 -11.18
N VAL A 175 6.46 -9.96 -9.92
CA VAL A 175 7.11 -8.69 -9.55
C VAL A 175 8.09 -8.91 -8.44
N PHE A 176 9.35 -8.56 -8.69
CA PHE A 176 10.38 -8.43 -7.68
C PHE A 176 10.58 -6.95 -7.34
N ALA A 177 10.07 -6.51 -6.20
CA ALA A 177 10.16 -5.14 -5.73
C ALA A 177 11.23 -5.00 -4.63
N ALA A 178 12.37 -4.41 -4.98
CA ALA A 178 13.46 -4.14 -4.06
C ALA A 178 13.30 -2.75 -3.42
N SER A 179 13.30 -2.67 -2.09
CA SER A 179 13.11 -1.42 -1.35
C SER A 179 14.47 -0.86 -0.93
N LEU A 180 14.92 0.21 -1.58
CA LEU A 180 16.17 0.89 -1.27
C LEU A 180 16.01 1.72 0.01
N HIS A 181 16.81 1.37 1.01
CA HIS A 181 16.91 2.09 2.26
C HIS A 181 18.31 2.72 2.38
N LEU A 182 18.44 3.99 1.99
CA LEU A 182 19.70 4.76 2.03
C LEU A 182 20.33 4.92 3.44
N GLU A 183 19.66 4.43 4.49
CA GLU A 183 20.25 4.32 5.84
C GLU A 183 21.16 3.09 5.98
N TYR A 184 21.11 2.14 5.04
CA TYR A 184 21.70 0.81 5.17
C TYR A 184 22.41 0.30 3.91
N ASP A 185 21.98 0.73 2.72
CA ASP A 185 22.55 0.24 1.46
C ASP A 185 22.60 1.36 0.42
N ALA A 186 23.41 1.16 -0.61
CA ALA A 186 23.65 2.10 -1.69
C ALA A 186 23.00 1.63 -3.01
N PRO A 187 22.70 2.55 -3.95
CA PRO A 187 22.10 2.19 -5.25
C PRO A 187 22.89 1.16 -6.06
N GLU A 188 24.22 1.15 -5.97
CA GLU A 188 25.12 0.30 -6.74
C GLU A 188 24.91 -1.18 -6.44
N SER A 189 24.81 -1.54 -5.15
CA SER A 189 24.48 -2.88 -4.66
C SER A 189 23.19 -3.43 -5.28
N PHE A 190 22.20 -2.55 -5.51
CA PHE A 190 20.93 -2.94 -6.13
C PHE A 190 21.09 -3.27 -7.61
N VAL A 191 21.94 -2.57 -8.35
CA VAL A 191 22.19 -2.82 -9.78
C VAL A 191 22.84 -4.20 -9.96
N GLU A 192 23.85 -4.51 -9.16
CA GLU A 192 24.56 -5.80 -9.23
C GLU A 192 23.60 -6.98 -9.00
N LYS A 193 22.83 -6.94 -7.91
CA LYS A 193 21.86 -8.00 -7.60
C LYS A 193 20.68 -8.02 -8.58
N ALA A 194 20.31 -6.89 -9.18
CA ALA A 194 19.24 -6.84 -10.18
C ALA A 194 19.55 -7.66 -11.43
N ALA A 195 20.83 -7.74 -11.83
CA ALA A 195 21.24 -8.58 -12.96
C ALA A 195 20.86 -10.05 -12.73
N VAL A 196 21.17 -10.58 -11.54
CA VAL A 196 20.81 -11.95 -11.14
C VAL A 196 19.30 -12.15 -11.14
N VAL A 197 18.53 -11.24 -10.56
CA VAL A 197 17.06 -11.38 -10.52
C VAL A 197 16.46 -11.40 -11.93
N ARG A 198 16.98 -10.58 -12.86
CA ARG A 198 16.48 -10.48 -14.23
C ARG A 198 16.62 -11.77 -15.03
N GLU A 199 17.63 -12.59 -14.74
CA GLU A 199 17.82 -13.91 -15.38
C GLU A 199 16.71 -14.91 -15.03
N PHE A 200 15.97 -14.67 -13.94
CA PHE A 200 14.90 -15.54 -13.47
C PHE A 200 13.50 -15.01 -13.80
N LEU A 201 13.40 -13.78 -14.30
CA LEU A 201 12.12 -13.20 -14.71
C LEU A 201 11.71 -13.78 -16.06
N THR A 202 10.50 -14.33 -16.13
CA THR A 202 9.88 -14.70 -17.40
C THR A 202 9.34 -13.47 -18.12
N GLU A 203 8.99 -13.60 -19.39
CA GLU A 203 8.14 -12.60 -20.05
C GLU A 203 6.86 -12.39 -19.21
N GLY A 204 6.47 -11.13 -18.96
CA GLY A 204 5.51 -10.81 -17.90
C GLY A 204 6.14 -10.23 -16.64
N GLY A 205 7.35 -10.68 -16.31
CA GLY A 205 8.05 -10.40 -15.08
C GLY A 205 8.64 -8.99 -15.04
N SER A 206 8.72 -8.41 -13.85
CA SER A 206 9.33 -7.10 -13.65
C SER A 206 10.17 -7.02 -12.39
N PHE A 207 11.27 -6.28 -12.49
CA PHE A 207 12.08 -5.86 -11.36
C PHE A 207 11.98 -4.33 -11.22
N CYS A 208 11.73 -3.84 -10.00
CA CYS A 208 11.75 -2.41 -9.73
C CYS A 208 12.37 -2.10 -8.37
N VAL A 209 12.93 -0.89 -8.26
CA VAL A 209 13.46 -0.36 -7.02
C VAL A 209 12.52 0.71 -6.48
N THR A 210 12.21 0.68 -5.19
CA THR A 210 11.37 1.67 -4.51
C THR A 210 12.10 2.28 -3.33
N SER A 211 12.04 3.60 -3.14
CA SER A 211 12.53 4.24 -1.92
C SER A 211 11.44 5.06 -1.22
N VAL A 212 11.52 5.17 0.10
CA VAL A 212 10.66 6.10 0.85
C VAL A 212 11.26 7.49 0.73
N ALA A 213 10.50 8.41 0.14
CA ALA A 213 10.92 9.78 -0.08
C ALA A 213 10.69 10.64 1.16
N THR A 214 11.53 10.51 2.19
CA THR A 214 11.49 11.44 3.33
C THR A 214 11.84 12.86 2.88
N PRO A 215 11.30 13.91 3.52
CA PRO A 215 11.64 15.30 3.15
C PRO A 215 13.16 15.57 3.11
N ALA A 216 13.91 14.96 4.04
CA ALA A 216 15.36 15.12 4.14
C ALA A 216 16.16 14.44 3.01
N ARG A 217 15.59 13.44 2.32
CA ARG A 217 16.29 12.69 1.25
C ARG A 217 15.70 12.90 -0.13
N LEU A 218 14.53 13.54 -0.22
CA LEU A 218 13.80 13.68 -1.47
C LEU A 218 14.63 14.34 -2.58
N GLN A 219 15.40 15.38 -2.27
CA GLN A 219 16.26 16.03 -3.26
C GLN A 219 17.31 15.06 -3.82
N HIS A 220 18.05 14.36 -2.96
CA HIS A 220 19.01 13.35 -3.39
C HIS A 220 18.36 12.20 -4.18
N LEU A 221 17.15 11.77 -3.79
CA LEU A 221 16.40 10.79 -4.57
C LEU A 221 16.03 11.29 -5.97
N HIS A 222 15.69 12.56 -6.10
CA HIS A 222 15.30 13.20 -7.34
C HIS A 222 16.50 13.46 -8.27
N ASP A 223 17.55 14.06 -7.74
CA ASP A 223 18.66 14.60 -8.53
C ASP A 223 19.71 13.54 -8.86
N GLU A 224 19.85 12.50 -8.04
CA GLU A 224 20.95 11.52 -8.17
C GLU A 224 20.44 10.08 -8.30
N VAL A 225 19.63 9.60 -7.35
CA VAL A 225 19.27 8.17 -7.30
C VAL A 225 18.33 7.76 -8.44
N ALA A 226 17.32 8.58 -8.75
CA ALA A 226 16.40 8.27 -9.84
C ALA A 226 17.11 8.27 -11.22
N PRO A 227 17.93 9.28 -11.58
CA PRO A 227 18.77 9.24 -12.77
C PRO A 227 19.72 8.04 -12.82
N PHE A 228 20.36 7.69 -11.69
CA PHE A 228 21.25 6.53 -11.61
C PHE A 228 20.55 5.23 -12.00
N PHE A 229 19.36 4.94 -11.46
CA PHE A 229 18.62 3.74 -11.84
C PHE A 229 18.10 3.80 -13.28
N ALA A 230 17.71 4.98 -13.77
CA ALA A 230 17.28 5.17 -15.15
C ALA A 230 18.40 4.83 -16.15
N GLN A 231 19.65 5.23 -15.87
CA GLN A 231 20.82 4.88 -16.69
C GLN A 231 21.07 3.37 -16.76
N HIS A 232 20.67 2.61 -15.74
CA HIS A 232 20.76 1.14 -15.70
C HIS A 232 19.49 0.43 -16.19
N GLY A 233 18.53 1.19 -16.75
CA GLY A 233 17.25 0.66 -17.22
C GLY A 233 16.43 0.01 -16.11
N ILE A 234 16.59 0.45 -14.86
CA ILE A 234 15.84 -0.05 -13.70
C ILE A 234 14.72 0.93 -13.39
N THR A 235 13.49 0.43 -13.32
CA THR A 235 12.35 1.26 -12.90
C THR A 235 12.54 1.65 -11.43
N PHE A 236 12.69 2.95 -11.18
CA PHE A 236 12.71 3.53 -9.85
C PHE A 236 11.36 4.17 -9.50
N LYS A 237 10.88 3.89 -8.29
CA LYS A 237 9.60 4.36 -7.75
C LYS A 237 9.85 5.02 -6.39
N VAL A 238 9.00 5.98 -6.03
CA VAL A 238 9.03 6.56 -4.68
C VAL A 238 7.73 6.35 -3.94
N GLN A 239 7.84 6.15 -2.63
CA GLN A 239 6.71 6.22 -1.71
C GLN A 239 6.86 7.47 -0.84
N PRO A 240 5.94 8.45 -0.92
CA PRO A 240 5.90 9.55 0.04
C PRO A 240 5.81 9.01 1.47
N GLU A 241 6.59 9.60 2.37
CA GLU A 241 6.63 9.23 3.78
C GLU A 241 5.27 9.42 4.43
N LYS A 242 4.92 8.46 5.29
CA LYS A 242 3.70 8.51 6.10
C LYS A 242 4.04 8.40 7.58
N VAL A 243 3.40 9.25 8.37
CA VAL A 243 3.48 9.25 9.83
C VAL A 243 2.09 8.94 10.36
N HIS A 244 1.96 7.90 11.18
CA HIS A 244 0.66 7.38 11.66
C HIS A 244 -0.37 7.15 10.54
N GLY A 245 0.10 6.79 9.34
CA GLY A 245 -0.75 6.52 8.19
C GLY A 245 -1.19 7.75 7.39
N VAL A 246 -0.81 8.96 7.82
CA VAL A 246 -1.05 10.23 7.14
C VAL A 246 0.19 10.64 6.37
N LEU A 247 0.02 11.28 5.21
CA LEU A 247 1.13 11.84 4.44
C LEU A 247 1.91 12.85 5.33
N ARG A 248 3.23 12.78 5.32
CA ARG A 248 4.07 13.79 5.98
C ARG A 248 3.93 15.13 5.25
N ASP A 249 4.18 16.23 5.96
CA ASP A 249 4.21 17.55 5.32
C ASP A 249 5.41 17.67 4.36
N TYR A 250 5.12 18.20 3.17
CA TYR A 250 6.10 18.52 2.13
C TYR A 250 5.86 19.95 1.67
N SER A 251 6.93 20.68 1.35
CA SER A 251 6.82 21.98 0.68
C SER A 251 6.27 21.85 -0.75
N ASP A 252 5.82 22.94 -1.36
CA ASP A 252 5.34 22.93 -2.75
C ASP A 252 6.41 22.44 -3.75
N GLU A 253 7.67 22.83 -3.51
CA GLU A 253 8.84 22.36 -4.25
C GLU A 253 8.99 20.83 -4.11
N GLN A 254 8.95 20.32 -2.88
CA GLN A 254 9.03 18.89 -2.62
C GLN A 254 7.84 18.12 -3.23
N LEU A 255 6.63 18.68 -3.19
CA LEU A 255 5.47 18.10 -3.89
C LEU A 255 5.70 18.08 -5.41
N GLY A 256 6.38 19.08 -5.95
CA GLY A 256 6.86 19.11 -7.35
C GLY A 256 7.80 17.95 -7.66
N MET A 257 8.84 17.76 -6.85
CA MET A 257 9.80 16.65 -6.98
C MET A 257 9.11 15.29 -6.89
N LEU A 258 8.19 15.10 -5.93
CA LEU A 258 7.42 13.86 -5.80
C LEU A 258 6.60 13.58 -7.06
N ARG A 259 5.97 14.60 -7.67
CA ARG A 259 5.23 14.44 -8.93
C ARG A 259 6.16 14.11 -10.10
N ALA A 260 7.32 14.75 -10.18
CA ALA A 260 8.35 14.45 -11.19
C ALA A 260 8.82 12.98 -11.09
N LEU A 261 8.92 12.45 -9.88
CA LEU A 261 9.21 11.03 -9.60
C LEU A 261 8.00 10.09 -9.77
N GLY A 262 6.89 10.57 -10.35
CA GLY A 262 5.70 9.77 -10.63
C GLY A 262 4.70 9.66 -9.47
N GLY A 263 4.87 10.44 -8.40
CA GLY A 263 3.99 10.41 -7.22
C GLY A 263 4.16 9.14 -6.39
N HIS A 264 3.11 8.75 -5.65
CA HIS A 264 3.12 7.51 -4.88
C HIS A 264 3.19 6.31 -5.81
N ASN A 265 4.35 5.67 -5.88
CA ASN A 265 4.64 4.49 -6.69
C ASN A 265 4.13 4.62 -8.14
N GLN A 266 4.50 5.71 -8.83
CA GLN A 266 4.14 5.95 -10.24
C GLN A 266 2.63 6.05 -10.50
N THR A 267 1.81 6.33 -9.49
CA THR A 267 0.37 6.57 -9.68
C THR A 267 0.06 7.95 -10.27
N GLY A 268 1.07 8.82 -10.42
CA GLY A 268 0.92 10.23 -10.82
C GLY A 268 0.38 11.14 -9.71
N GLN A 269 -0.03 10.59 -8.56
CA GLN A 269 -0.59 11.33 -7.44
C GLN A 269 0.25 11.12 -6.18
N VAL A 270 0.57 12.20 -5.46
CA VAL A 270 1.31 12.13 -4.18
C VAL A 270 0.47 11.50 -3.08
N ALA A 271 -0.80 11.91 -2.96
CA ALA A 271 -1.78 11.33 -2.03
C ALA A 271 -3.02 10.89 -2.80
N PRO A 272 -3.03 9.67 -3.37
CA PRO A 272 -4.16 9.20 -4.15
C PRO A 272 -5.45 9.14 -3.30
N ASN A 273 -6.54 9.67 -3.83
CA ASN A 273 -7.87 9.60 -3.22
C ASN A 273 -8.91 9.22 -4.27
N PHE A 274 -9.66 8.15 -3.98
CA PHE A 274 -10.69 7.60 -4.86
C PHE A 274 -12.02 7.40 -4.15
N ARG A 275 -12.28 8.16 -3.07
CA ARG A 275 -13.57 8.15 -2.37
C ARG A 275 -14.71 8.29 -3.37
N GLY A 276 -15.78 7.54 -3.16
CA GLY A 276 -16.97 7.59 -4.02
C GLY A 276 -16.86 6.82 -5.33
N ARG A 277 -15.68 6.29 -5.69
CA ARG A 277 -15.51 5.43 -6.87
C ARG A 277 -15.71 3.95 -6.51
N LEU A 278 -16.21 3.16 -7.45
CA LEU A 278 -16.25 1.71 -7.31
C LEU A 278 -14.83 1.13 -7.33
N CYS A 279 -14.57 0.18 -6.43
CA CYS A 279 -13.29 -0.49 -6.29
C CYS A 279 -13.48 -1.98 -6.05
N TYR A 280 -12.69 -2.82 -6.75
CA TYR A 280 -12.72 -4.29 -6.62
C TYR A 280 -11.91 -4.81 -5.43
N ALA A 281 -11.37 -3.91 -4.59
CA ALA A 281 -10.84 -4.26 -3.28
C ALA A 281 -11.94 -4.94 -2.43
N GLY A 282 -11.66 -6.18 -2.05
CA GLY A 282 -12.53 -7.14 -1.38
C GLY A 282 -13.03 -8.27 -2.29
N ALA A 283 -13.01 -8.08 -3.61
CA ALA A 283 -13.47 -9.06 -4.61
C ALA A 283 -12.29 -9.71 -5.35
N ASN A 284 -11.43 -8.88 -5.95
CA ASN A 284 -10.26 -9.31 -6.75
C ASN A 284 -8.94 -8.80 -6.17
N TYR A 285 -9.01 -8.14 -5.02
CA TYR A 285 -7.84 -7.69 -4.27
C TYR A 285 -8.15 -7.74 -2.79
N PHE A 286 -7.24 -8.24 -1.98
CA PHE A 286 -7.34 -8.09 -0.52
C PHE A 286 -5.95 -8.10 0.11
N ILE A 287 -5.90 -7.79 1.39
CA ILE A 287 -4.67 -7.86 2.17
C ILE A 287 -4.81 -8.86 3.31
N ILE A 288 -3.70 -9.47 3.69
CA ILE A 288 -3.57 -10.30 4.88
C ILE A 288 -2.50 -9.65 5.78
N LYS A 289 -2.83 -9.38 7.03
CA LYS A 289 -1.85 -8.91 8.02
C LYS A 289 -1.05 -10.08 8.59
N SER A 290 0.04 -9.78 9.30
CA SER A 290 0.84 -10.78 10.02
C SER A 290 0.04 -11.58 11.03
N SER A 291 -1.04 -11.00 11.56
CA SER A 291 -1.99 -11.69 12.44
C SER A 291 -2.89 -12.72 11.74
N GLY A 292 -2.82 -12.88 10.41
CA GLY A 292 -3.73 -13.71 9.61
C GLY A 292 -5.06 -13.06 9.28
N GLU A 293 -5.33 -11.86 9.80
CA GLU A 293 -6.56 -11.13 9.56
C GLU A 293 -6.60 -10.54 8.14
N ALA A 294 -7.68 -10.82 7.41
CA ALA A 294 -7.88 -10.39 6.04
C ALA A 294 -8.82 -9.16 5.96
N TYR A 295 -8.42 -8.18 5.15
CA TYR A 295 -9.18 -6.95 4.93
C TYR A 295 -9.24 -6.63 3.44
N ARG A 296 -10.29 -5.93 3.00
CA ARG A 296 -10.42 -5.54 1.59
C ARG A 296 -9.26 -4.65 1.10
N CYS A 297 -8.67 -3.84 1.97
CA CYS A 297 -7.52 -2.97 1.65
C CYS A 297 -6.83 -2.43 2.91
N TYR A 298 -5.67 -1.76 2.76
CA TYR A 298 -4.94 -1.17 3.90
C TYR A 298 -5.74 -0.11 4.67
N PRO A 299 -6.43 0.86 4.03
CA PRO A 299 -7.30 1.80 4.76
C PRO A 299 -8.38 1.09 5.59
N ALA A 300 -9.03 0.07 5.03
CA ALA A 300 -10.05 -0.72 5.72
C ALA A 300 -9.52 -1.42 6.97
N SER A 301 -8.23 -1.75 6.99
CA SER A 301 -7.57 -2.43 8.10
C SER A 301 -7.29 -1.55 9.32
N ARG A 302 -7.54 -0.24 9.21
CA ARG A 302 -7.33 0.76 10.26
C ARG A 302 -8.63 1.31 10.86
N GLY A 303 -9.78 0.89 10.33
CA GLY A 303 -11.07 1.42 10.74
C GLY A 303 -12.14 0.34 10.82
N THR A 304 -13.25 0.66 11.47
CA THR A 304 -14.44 -0.17 11.52
C THR A 304 -15.37 0.21 10.38
N GLY A 305 -16.10 -0.75 9.83
CA GLY A 305 -17.02 -0.49 8.73
C GLY A 305 -17.49 -1.77 8.05
N PRO A 306 -18.66 -1.73 7.40
CA PRO A 306 -19.18 -2.87 6.66
C PRO A 306 -18.20 -3.25 5.55
N HIS A 307 -17.95 -4.55 5.40
CA HIS A 307 -17.05 -5.13 4.40
C HIS A 307 -15.57 -4.74 4.53
N ASN A 308 -15.15 -4.06 5.61
CA ASN A 308 -13.73 -3.76 5.82
C ASN A 308 -12.92 -5.04 6.05
N ARG A 309 -13.38 -5.86 7.00
CA ARG A 309 -12.82 -7.16 7.35
C ARG A 309 -13.49 -8.25 6.52
N LEU A 310 -12.69 -9.17 5.98
CA LEU A 310 -13.15 -10.32 5.19
C LEU A 310 -13.17 -11.61 6.00
N GLY A 311 -12.37 -11.71 7.07
CA GLY A 311 -12.29 -12.89 7.92
C GLY A 311 -10.89 -13.10 8.49
N SER A 312 -10.71 -14.19 9.22
CA SER A 312 -9.40 -14.76 9.53
C SER A 312 -9.03 -15.67 8.35
N PHE A 313 -7.82 -15.52 7.80
CA PHE A 313 -7.46 -16.26 6.59
C PHE A 313 -7.43 -17.77 6.80
N LEU A 314 -6.99 -18.22 7.98
CA LEU A 314 -6.93 -19.64 8.32
C LEU A 314 -8.32 -20.25 8.57
N ASP A 315 -9.23 -19.48 9.17
CA ASP A 315 -10.60 -19.93 9.45
C ASP A 315 -11.53 -19.82 8.22
N GLY A 316 -11.11 -19.05 7.22
CA GLY A 316 -11.85 -18.77 6.01
C GLY A 316 -12.27 -17.31 5.90
N ILE A 317 -12.28 -16.81 4.66
CA ILE A 317 -12.66 -15.43 4.33
C ILE A 317 -13.88 -15.41 3.42
N ALA A 318 -14.67 -14.34 3.52
CA ALA A 318 -15.77 -14.06 2.61
C ALA A 318 -15.38 -12.95 1.63
N LEU A 319 -14.98 -13.33 0.41
CA LEU A 319 -14.76 -12.37 -0.66
C LEU A 319 -16.06 -11.67 -1.06
N LEU A 320 -15.96 -10.39 -1.41
CA LEU A 320 -17.07 -9.62 -1.94
C LEU A 320 -17.39 -10.09 -3.36
N GLN A 321 -18.67 -10.28 -3.64
CA GLN A 321 -19.13 -10.74 -4.96
C GLN A 321 -19.13 -9.63 -6.02
N GLU A 322 -19.08 -8.37 -5.59
CA GLU A 322 -19.16 -7.21 -6.46
C GLU A 322 -18.29 -6.08 -5.90
N PRO A 323 -17.82 -5.14 -6.75
CA PRO A 323 -17.08 -3.97 -6.28
C PRO A 323 -17.92 -3.13 -5.29
N ARG A 324 -17.24 -2.38 -4.44
CA ARG A 324 -17.87 -1.47 -3.48
C ARG A 324 -17.37 -0.05 -3.65
N VAL A 325 -18.27 0.91 -3.43
CA VAL A 325 -17.91 2.32 -3.35
C VAL A 325 -16.86 2.51 -2.26
N CYS A 326 -15.77 3.20 -2.57
CA CYS A 326 -14.71 3.48 -1.62
C CYS A 326 -15.17 4.51 -0.58
N PRO A 327 -15.15 4.20 0.73
CA PRO A 327 -15.50 5.14 1.80
C PRO A 327 -14.30 5.91 2.35
N PHE A 328 -13.09 5.71 1.81
CA PHE A 328 -11.84 6.22 2.38
C PHE A 328 -11.33 7.44 1.62
N ASP A 329 -10.83 8.44 2.36
CA ASP A 329 -10.25 9.67 1.81
C ASP A 329 -8.77 9.54 1.44
N HIS A 330 -8.23 8.33 1.51
CA HIS A 330 -6.87 8.02 1.09
C HIS A 330 -6.80 6.61 0.52
N CYS A 331 -5.97 6.42 -0.51
CA CYS A 331 -5.68 5.12 -1.11
C CYS A 331 -4.17 4.91 -1.17
N GLY A 332 -3.64 4.13 -0.23
CA GLY A 332 -2.22 3.73 -0.22
C GLY A 332 -1.91 2.46 -1.00
N CYS A 333 -2.93 1.74 -1.48
CA CYS A 333 -2.76 0.46 -2.17
C CYS A 333 -2.37 0.72 -3.63
N THR A 334 -1.21 0.23 -4.07
CA THR A 334 -0.74 0.44 -5.45
C THR A 334 -1.45 -0.48 -6.44
N VAL A 335 -1.68 -1.74 -6.06
CA VAL A 335 -2.28 -2.76 -6.92
C VAL A 335 -3.63 -2.33 -7.50
N PRO A 336 -4.63 -1.87 -6.70
CA PRO A 336 -5.90 -1.49 -7.30
C PRO A 336 -5.81 -0.29 -8.24
N ILE A 337 -4.89 0.64 -7.97
CA ILE A 337 -4.68 1.84 -8.77
C ILE A 337 -4.05 1.47 -10.12
N GLN A 338 -2.98 0.68 -10.08
CA GLN A 338 -2.18 0.35 -11.26
C GLN A 338 -2.86 -0.70 -12.17
N ARG A 339 -3.77 -1.51 -11.63
CA ARG A 339 -4.39 -2.64 -12.37
C ARG A 339 -5.85 -2.40 -12.77
N GLY A 340 -6.26 -1.15 -12.86
CA GLY A 340 -7.61 -0.80 -13.33
C GLY A 340 -8.75 -1.32 -12.43
N MET A 341 -8.46 -1.63 -11.16
CA MET A 341 -9.45 -2.12 -10.20
C MET A 341 -10.24 -0.97 -9.53
N ILE A 342 -10.13 0.24 -10.05
CA ILE A 342 -10.86 1.42 -9.57
C ILE A 342 -11.53 2.09 -10.76
N GLN A 343 -12.83 2.36 -10.63
CA GLN A 343 -13.62 2.98 -11.68
C GLN A 343 -13.04 4.32 -12.12
N GLY A 344 -12.86 4.47 -13.43
CA GLY A 344 -12.34 5.69 -14.05
C GLY A 344 -10.88 5.99 -13.71
N VAL A 345 -10.12 4.96 -13.31
CA VAL A 345 -8.66 5.02 -13.17
C VAL A 345 -8.08 4.08 -14.23
N SER A 346 -7.34 4.65 -15.18
CA SER A 346 -6.66 3.86 -16.20
C SER A 346 -5.51 3.07 -15.56
N PRO A 347 -5.27 1.81 -15.97
CA PRO A 347 -4.06 1.11 -15.60
C PRO A 347 -2.82 1.92 -15.99
N SER A 348 -1.74 1.81 -15.19
CA SER A 348 -0.44 2.42 -15.51
C SER A 348 0.10 1.90 -16.85
N ALA A 349 1.01 2.64 -17.50
CA ALA A 349 1.63 2.21 -18.76
C ALA A 349 2.31 0.83 -18.66
N GLU A 350 2.91 0.49 -17.51
CA GLU A 350 3.43 -0.85 -17.20
C GLU A 350 2.37 -1.96 -17.28
N SER A 351 1.09 -1.60 -17.08
CA SER A 351 -0.06 -2.51 -17.15
C SER A 351 -0.67 -2.58 -18.55
N LYS A 352 -0.31 -1.65 -19.45
CA LYS A 352 -0.80 -1.58 -20.84
C LYS A 352 0.06 -2.39 -21.83
N MET A 353 1.24 -2.86 -21.43
CA MET A 353 2.07 -3.77 -22.24
C MET A 353 1.54 -5.21 -22.29
N TRP A 354 0.39 -5.49 -21.67
CA TRP A 354 -0.18 -6.83 -21.53
C TRP A 354 -1.51 -6.94 -22.28
N GLY A 355 -1.41 -7.23 -23.57
CA GLY A 355 -2.55 -7.58 -24.43
C GLY A 355 -2.76 -6.60 -25.59
N GLU A 356 -1.93 -6.74 -26.62
CA GLU A 356 -2.42 -6.71 -28.00
C GLU A 356 -2.27 -8.11 -28.60
#